data_AF-A0A6J4XNW8-F1
#
_entry.id   AF-A0A6J4XNW8-F1
#
_cell.length_a   1.000
_cell.length_b   1.000
_cell.length_c   1.000
_cell.angle_alpha   90.00
_cell.angle_beta   90.00
_cell.angle_gamma   90.00
#
_symmetry.space_group_name_H-M   'P 1'
#
loop_
_entity.id
_entity.type
_entity.pdbx_description
1 polymer ?
#
loop_
_entity_poly.entity_id
_entity_poly.type
_entity_poly.pdbx_seq_one_letter_code
_entity_poly.pdbx_strand_id
1 'polypeptide(L)' 'MRRKDKEIADPQKIEAVLNQAQIIHIAMLDGERPYIIPLNFGYAENTIYTLTLHKFLSSSLAVMSEIVAFSGQMLDA' A
#
# COMPACT_ATOMS: atom_id res chain seq x y z
N MET A 1 14.53 -4.63 8.27
CA MET A 1 13.80 -5.68 7.52
C MET A 1 14.30 -7.07 7.88
N ARG A 2 13.41 -8.02 8.16
CA ARG A 2 13.77 -9.40 8.55
C ARG A 2 14.10 -10.32 7.36
N ARG A 3 13.63 -10.01 6.16
CA ARG A 3 13.84 -10.77 4.92
C ARG A 3 14.30 -9.84 3.80
N LYS A 4 15.61 -9.62 3.70
CA LYS A 4 16.22 -8.80 2.63
C LYS A 4 16.22 -9.51 1.28
N ASP A 5 16.15 -10.84 1.29
CA ASP A 5 16.03 -11.72 0.14
C ASP A 5 14.75 -11.49 -0.68
N LYS A 6 13.71 -10.91 -0.06
CA LYS A 6 12.43 -10.60 -0.71
C LYS A 6 12.24 -9.11 -1.03
N GLU A 7 13.29 -8.31 -0.85
CA GLU A 7 13.24 -6.90 -1.18
C GLU A 7 13.26 -6.72 -2.70
N ILE A 8 12.25 -6.06 -3.24
CA ILE A 8 12.18 -5.70 -4.65
C ILE A 8 12.67 -4.25 -4.77
N ALA A 9 13.89 -4.08 -5.25
CA ALA A 9 14.48 -2.76 -5.51
C ALA A 9 14.40 -2.34 -7.00
N ASP A 10 13.99 -3.27 -7.87
CA ASP A 10 13.86 -3.04 -9.32
C ASP A 10 12.52 -2.32 -9.62
N PRO A 11 12.55 -1.07 -10.13
CA PRO A 11 11.33 -0.32 -10.44
C PRO A 11 10.38 -1.04 -11.39
N GLN A 12 10.90 -1.79 -12.37
CA GLN A 12 10.05 -2.50 -13.34
C GLN A 12 9.25 -3.61 -12.67
N LYS A 13 9.85 -4.30 -11.70
CA LYS A 13 9.15 -5.32 -10.90
C LYS A 13 8.12 -4.69 -9.96
N ILE A 14 8.44 -3.53 -9.40
CA ILE A 14 7.49 -2.76 -8.57
C ILE A 14 6.27 -2.38 -9.41
N GLU A 15 6.47 -1.81 -10.60
CA GLU A 15 5.38 -1.47 -11.51
C GLU A 15 4.56 -2.69 -11.93
N ALA A 16 5.20 -3.82 -12.23
CA ALA A 16 4.49 -5.06 -12.57
C ALA A 16 3.57 -5.52 -11.43
N VAL A 17 4.04 -5.45 -10.19
CA VAL A 17 3.22 -5.78 -9.00
C VAL A 17 2.07 -4.78 -8.83
N LEU A 18 2.34 -3.48 -8.96
CA LEU A 18 1.32 -2.44 -8.85
C LEU A 18 0.23 -2.55 -9.92
N ASN A 19 0.61 -2.93 -11.14
CA ASN A 19 -0.33 -3.13 -12.25
C ASN A 19 -1.18 -4.40 -12.10
N GLN A 20 -0.71 -5.41 -11.37
CA GLN A 20 -1.45 -6.66 -11.13
C GLN A 20 -2.29 -6.60 -9.84
N ALA A 21 -1.89 -5.80 -8.86
CA ALA A 21 -2.57 -5.69 -7.59
C ALA A 21 -3.88 -4.90 -7.73
N GLN A 22 -4.95 -5.39 -7.07
CA GLN A 22 -6.26 -4.74 -7.06
C GLN A 22 -6.53 -3.96 -5.76
N ILE A 23 -5.84 -4.33 -4.68
CA ILE A 23 -6.06 -3.81 -3.32
C ILE A 23 -4.71 -3.44 -2.70
N ILE A 24 -4.67 -2.29 -2.02
CA ILE A 24 -3.58 -1.88 -1.12
C ILE A 24 -4.03 -1.97 0.34
N HIS A 25 -3.09 -2.29 1.22
CA HIS A 25 -3.29 -2.18 2.66
C HIS A 25 -2.56 -0.94 3.16
N ILE A 26 -3.30 0.05 3.61
CA ILE A 26 -2.74 1.27 4.21
C ILE A 26 -2.72 1.09 5.71
N ALA A 27 -1.53 1.16 6.31
CA ALA A 27 -1.37 1.27 7.75
C ALA A 27 -1.53 2.74 8.16
N MET A 28 -2.39 2.98 9.14
CA MET A 28 -2.72 4.31 9.67
C MET A 28 -2.59 4.30 11.19
N LEU A 29 -2.43 5.49 11.76
CA LEU A 29 -2.27 5.68 13.20
C LEU A 29 -3.25 6.76 13.67
N ASP A 30 -4.17 6.36 14.55
CA ASP A 30 -5.10 7.26 15.23
C ASP A 30 -4.66 7.41 16.69
N GLY A 31 -3.99 8.51 16.98
CA GLY A 31 -3.26 8.70 18.24
C GLY A 31 -2.16 7.65 18.41
N GLU A 32 -2.37 6.68 19.31
CA GLU A 32 -1.47 5.56 19.57
C GLU A 32 -1.99 4.21 19.06
N ARG A 33 -3.11 4.22 18.32
CA ARG A 33 -3.77 3.00 17.85
C ARG A 33 -3.44 2.76 16.38
N PRO A 34 -2.54 1.81 16.06
CA PRO A 34 -2.29 1.43 14.67
C PRO A 34 -3.44 0.58 14.14
N TYR A 35 -3.83 0.81 12.89
CA TYR A 35 -4.83 0.03 12.17
C TYR A 35 -4.47 -0.09 10.70
N ILE A 36 -5.02 -1.11 10.02
CA ILE A 36 -4.78 -1.38 8.60
C ILE A 36 -6.11 -1.40 7.87
N ILE A 37 -6.18 -0.74 6.71
CA ILE A 37 -7.38 -0.73 5.88
C ILE A 37 -7.04 -1.22 4.47
N PRO A 38 -7.79 -2.22 3.96
CA PRO A 38 -7.76 -2.56 2.55
C PRO A 38 -8.54 -1.51 1.74
N LEU A 39 -7.93 -0.95 0.70
CA LEU A 39 -8.59 -0.04 -0.23
C LEU A 39 -8.30 -0.45 -1.68
N ASN A 40 -9.28 -0.23 -2.55
CA ASN A 40 -9.03 -0.24 -3.98
C ASN A 40 -8.15 0.96 -4.36
N PHE A 41 -7.26 0.74 -5.32
CA PHE A 41 -6.38 1.78 -5.83
C PHE A 41 -6.21 1.68 -7.34
N GLY A 42 -5.80 2.79 -7.94
CA GLY A 42 -5.25 2.85 -9.28
C GLY A 42 -3.81 3.34 -9.20
N TYR A 43 -2.97 2.89 -10.12
CA TYR A 43 -1.58 3.32 -10.24
C TYR A 43 -1.37 3.95 -11.62
N ALA A 44 -0.85 5.18 -11.65
CA ALA A 44 -0.46 5.86 -12.88
C ALA A 44 0.64 6.88 -12.56
N GLU A 45 1.59 7.07 -13.49
CA GLU A 45 2.63 8.10 -13.38
C GLU A 45 3.36 8.10 -12.02
N ASN A 46 3.76 6.91 -11.56
CA ASN A 46 4.45 6.72 -10.28
C ASN A 46 3.65 7.19 -9.05
N THR A 47 2.32 7.30 -9.19
CA THR A 47 1.39 7.80 -8.20
C THR A 47 0.29 6.78 -7.92
N ILE A 48 0.00 6.56 -6.63
CA ILE A 48 -1.11 5.72 -6.17
C ILE A 48 -2.32 6.61 -5.91
N TYR A 49 -3.42 6.33 -6.60
CA TYR A 49 -4.71 6.97 -6.41
C TYR A 49 -5.64 6.03 -5.65
N THR A 50 -6.27 6.51 -4.59
CA THR A 50 -7.31 5.77 -3.88
C THR A 50 -8.52 6.66 -3.65
N LEU A 51 -9.71 6.05 -3.65
CA LEU A 51 -10.95 6.73 -3.36
C LEU A 51 -11.34 6.49 -1.91
N THR A 52 -11.33 7.55 -1.11
CA THR A 52 -11.71 7.50 0.30
C THR A 52 -12.78 8.55 0.61
N LEU A 53 -13.62 8.28 1.60
CA LEU A 53 -14.57 9.28 2.10
C LEU A 53 -13.82 10.35 2.91
N HIS A 54 -14.10 11.63 2.65
CA HIS A 54 -13.39 12.79 3.23
C HIS A 54 -13.25 12.74 4.77
N LYS A 55 -14.25 12.20 5.48
CA LYS A 55 -14.26 12.15 6.96
C LYS A 55 -13.30 11.10 7.55
N PHE A 56 -12.77 10.22 6.71
CA PHE A 56 -11.92 9.10 7.15
C PHE A 56 -10.45 9.51 7.38
N LEU A 57 -9.99 10.58 6.71
CA LEU A 57 -8.61 11.09 6.80
C LEU A 57 -8.43 12.17 7.88
N SER A 58 -9.52 12.78 8.35
CA SER A 58 -9.45 13.93 9.26
C SER A 58 -8.99 13.59 10.69
N SER A 59 -8.99 12.31 11.09
CA SER A 59 -8.63 11.89 12.46
C SER A 59 -7.25 11.23 12.58
N SER A 60 -6.59 10.86 11.48
CA SER A 60 -5.31 10.11 11.51
C SER A 60 -4.28 10.80 10.63
N LEU A 61 -3.52 11.73 11.21
CA LEU A 61 -2.46 12.46 10.51
C LEU A 61 -1.09 11.76 10.73
N ALA A 62 -0.96 10.53 10.26
CA ALA A 62 0.34 9.87 10.07
C ALA A 62 0.18 8.72 9.07
N VAL A 63 0.15 9.04 7.78
CA VAL A 63 0.50 8.06 6.76
C VAL A 63 2.02 7.92 6.84
N MET A 64 2.51 6.97 7.62
CA MET A 64 3.93 6.62 7.61
C MET A 64 4.22 5.97 6.26
N SER A 65 4.68 6.80 5.32
CA SER A 65 5.05 6.44 3.96
C SER A 65 6.41 5.74 3.97
N GLU A 66 6.50 4.57 4.58
CA GLU A 66 7.57 3.62 4.31
C GLU A 66 6.96 2.23 4.14
N ILE A 67 6.78 1.86 2.87
CA ILE A 67 6.47 0.51 2.38
C ILE A 67 5.04 0.06 2.69
N VAL A 68 4.17 0.25 1.70
CA VAL A 68 2.93 -0.52 1.55
C VAL A 68 3.32 -2.00 1.49
N ALA A 69 3.00 -2.75 2.54
CA ALA A 69 3.08 -4.20 2.48
C ALA A 69 1.98 -4.68 1.52
N PHE A 70 2.32 -4.82 0.24
CA PHE A 70 1.52 -5.55 -0.71
C PHE A 70 1.60 -7.04 -0.34
N SER A 71 0.65 -7.53 0.46
CA SER A 71 0.38 -8.96 0.51
C SER A 71 -0.48 -9.35 -0.69
N GLY A 72 0.03 -9.14 -1.89
CA GLY A 72 -0.49 -9.83 -3.06
C GLY A 72 -0.08 -11.29 -2.91
N GLN A 73 -1.02 -12.18 -2.61
CA GLN A 73 -0.80 -13.58 -2.98
C GLN A 73 -0.73 -13.57 -4.50
N MET A 74 0.49 -13.66 -5.04
CA MET A 74 0.69 -14.04 -6.42
C MET A 74 0.09 -15.45 -6.53
N LEU A 75 -1.17 -15.52 -6.94
CA LEU A 75 -1.81 -16.76 -7.35
C LEU A 75 -1.08 -17.15 -8.63
N ASP A 76 -0.10 -18.03 -8.49
CA ASP A 76 0.54 -18.71 -9.60
C ASP A 76 -0.58 -19.36 -10.43
N ALA A 77 -0.85 -18.79 -11.60
CA ALA A 77 -1.71 -19.35 -12.65
C ALA A 77 -0.83 -20.03 -13.69
#